data_AF-A0A4Q2U4Y0-F1
#
_entry.id   AF-A0A4Q2U4Y0-F1
#
_cell.length_a   1.000
_cell.length_b   1.000
_cell.length_c   1.000
_cell.angle_alpha   90.00
_cell.angle_beta   90.00
_cell.angle_gamma   90.00
#
_symmetry.space_group_name_H-M   'P 1'
#
loop_
_entity.id
_entity.type
_entity.pdbx_description
1 polymer ?
#
loop_
_entity_poly.entity_id
_entity_poly.type
_entity_poly.pdbx_seq_one_letter_code
_entity_poly.pdbx_strand_id
1 'polypeptide(L)' 'MTDWSVKGVGIEVTVTSPAGDEYPFVIADVFDLHLELGHRPRWNAGREPADAAHRIDAARAVASRWTADTFGPAAG' A
#
# COMPACT_ATOMS: atom_id res chain seq x y z
N MET A 1 15.81 6.10 8.58
CA MET A 1 14.81 5.61 7.61
C MET A 1 13.60 5.22 8.43
N THR A 2 12.49 5.93 8.25
CA THR A 2 11.22 5.59 8.90
C THR A 2 10.65 4.45 8.08
N ASP A 3 11.09 3.22 8.37
CA ASP A 3 10.94 2.11 7.43
C ASP A 3 9.49 1.65 7.36
N TRP A 4 8.80 2.16 6.34
CA TRP A 4 7.60 1.55 5.80
C TRP A 4 7.92 0.12 5.39
N SER A 5 7.03 -0.81 5.70
CA SER A 5 7.16 -2.22 5.32
C SER A 5 6.07 -2.59 4.33
N VAL A 6 6.39 -3.43 3.34
CA VAL A 6 5.43 -3.90 2.33
C VAL A 6 5.45 -5.42 2.29
N LYS A 7 4.27 -6.04 2.29
CA LYS A 7 4.08 -7.47 2.12
C LYS A 7 3.09 -7.71 0.99
N GLY A 8 3.53 -8.36 -0.08
CA GLY A 8 2.67 -8.81 -1.16
C GLY A 8 2.37 -10.31 -1.08
N VAL A 9 1.12 -10.70 -1.35
CA VAL A 9 0.69 -12.10 -1.51
C VAL A 9 -0.27 -12.17 -2.70
N GLY A 10 0.19 -12.70 -3.83
CA GLY A 10 -0.60 -12.69 -5.07
C GLY A 10 -0.89 -11.26 -5.52
N ILE A 11 -2.17 -10.89 -5.60
CA ILE A 11 -2.62 -9.53 -5.95
C ILE A 11 -2.82 -8.63 -4.73
N GLU A 12 -2.70 -9.16 -3.51
CA GLU A 12 -2.88 -8.40 -2.27
C GLU A 12 -1.56 -7.77 -1.83
N VAL A 13 -1.59 -6.49 -1.45
CA VAL A 13 -0.42 -5.72 -1.02
C VAL A 13 -0.75 -5.01 0.28
N THR A 14 -0.14 -5.44 1.39
CA THR A 14 -0.28 -4.77 2.68
C THR A 14 0.91 -3.87 2.93
N VAL A 15 0.65 -2.58 3.12
CA VAL A 15 1.66 -1.60 3.56
C VAL A 15 1.51 -1.36 5.06
N THR A 16 2.61 -1.39 5.80
CA THR A 16 2.64 -1.03 7.22
C THR A 16 3.44 0.25 7.39
N SER A 17 2.82 1.29 7.97
CA SER A 17 3.50 2.55 8.25
C SER A 17 4.44 2.42 9.46
N PRO A 18 5.37 3.37 9.66
CA PRO A 18 6.21 3.41 10.87
C PRO A 18 5.42 3.57 12.18
N ALA A 19 4.18 4.07 12.09
CA ALA A 19 3.28 4.18 13.25
C ALA A 19 2.56 2.84 13.55
N GLY A 20 2.75 1.81 12.73
CA GLY A 20 2.09 0.51 12.82
C GLY A 20 0.70 0.45 12.17
N ASP A 21 0.30 1.47 11.41
CA ASP A 21 -0.96 1.44 10.66
C ASP A 21 -0.83 0.50 9.45
N GLU A 22 -1.85 -0.31 9.17
CA GLU A 22 -1.86 -1.23 8.04
C GLU A 22 -2.83 -0.77 6.95
N TYR A 23 -2.37 -0.76 5.70
CA TYR A 23 -3.11 -0.33 4.53
C TYR A 23 -3.17 -1.51 3.54
N PRO A 24 -4.30 -2.24 3.50
CA PRO A 24 -4.48 -3.36 2.59
C PRO A 24 -4.91 -2.84 1.21
N PHE A 25 -4.01 -2.91 0.25
CA PHE A 25 -4.27 -2.65 -1.16
C PHE A 25 -4.46 -3.95 -1.94
N VAL A 26 -5.16 -3.86 -3.07
CA VAL A 26 -5.30 -4.92 -4.06
C VAL A 26 -4.88 -4.35 -5.41
N ILE A 27 -4.05 -5.10 -6.14
CA ILE A 27 -3.69 -4.79 -7.52
C ILE A 27 -4.90 -5.15 -8.39
N ALA A 28 -5.66 -4.13 -8.78
CA ALA A 28 -6.82 -4.27 -9.66
C ALA A 28 -6.40 -4.44 -11.13
N ASP A 29 -5.28 -3.81 -11.52
CA ASP A 29 -4.67 -3.99 -12.83
C ASP A 29 -3.13 -3.99 -12.69
N VAL A 30 -2.49 -5.04 -13.20
CA VAL A 30 -1.03 -5.23 -13.14
C VAL A 30 -0.33 -4.40 -14.22
N PHE A 31 -0.96 -4.18 -15.38
CA PHE A 31 -0.37 -3.42 -16.49
C PHE A 31 -0.37 -1.93 -16.20
N ASP A 32 -1.47 -1.42 -15.64
CA ASP A 32 -1.60 -0.01 -15.26
C ASP A 32 -1.18 0.26 -13.80
N LEU A 33 -0.71 -0.77 -13.08
CA LEU A 33 -0.34 -0.71 -11.67
C LEU A 33 -1.44 -0.08 -10.80
N HIS A 34 -2.70 -0.33 -11.14
CA HIS A 34 -3.83 0.26 -10.46
C HIS A 34 -4.04 -0.42 -9.10
N LEU A 35 -3.98 0.37 -8.02
CA LEU A 35 -4.13 -0.09 -6.64
C LEU A 35 -5.38 0.50 -5.99
N GLU A 36 -6.24 -0.40 -5.54
CA GLU A 36 -7.44 -0.08 -4.78
C GLU A 36 -7.29 -0.52 -3.32
N LEU A 37 -8.00 0.13 -2.40
CA LEU A 37 -8.08 -0.36 -1.02
C LEU A 37 -8.97 -1.59 -0.98
N GLY A 38 -8.41 -2.75 -0.62
CA GLY A 38 -9.19 -3.99 -0.48
C GLY A 38 -10.14 -3.93 0.72
N HIS A 39 -9.69 -3.30 1.80
CA HIS A 39 -10.45 -3.09 3.03
C HIS A 39 -10.14 -1.72 3.64
N ARG A 40 -10.89 -1.35 4.69
CA ARG A 40 -10.57 -0.17 5.49
C ARG A 40 -9.18 -0.33 6.13
N PRO A 41 -8.34 0.72 6.13
CA PRO A 41 -7.06 0.68 6.84
C PRO A 41 -7.24 0.33 8.31
N ARG A 42 -6.31 -0.46 8.84
CA ARG A 42 -6.25 -0.79 10.26
C ARG A 42 -5.36 0.21 10.96
N TRP A 43 -5.99 1.17 11.62
CA TRP A 43 -5.30 2.19 12.39
C TRP A 43 -4.77 1.62 13.69
N ASN A 44 -3.48 1.81 13.97
CA ASN A 44 -2.84 1.35 15.21
C ASN A 44 -3.49 2.01 16.45
N ALA A 45 -3.87 3.28 16.32
CA ALA A 45 -4.58 4.02 17.37
C ALA A 45 -6.03 3.56 17.59
N GLY A 46 -6.52 2.57 16.83
CA GLY A 46 -7.88 2.03 16.91
C GLY A 46 -8.98 2.92 16.33
N ARG A 47 -8.66 4.15 15.91
CA ARG A 47 -9.59 5.08 15.26
C ARG A 47 -8.96 5.71 14.02
N GLU A 48 -9.82 6.08 13.07
CA GLU A 48 -9.41 6.82 11.88
C GLU A 48 -8.89 8.21 12.25
N PRO A 49 -7.66 8.58 11.83
CA PRO A 49 -7.09 9.88 12.14
C PRO A 49 -7.64 10.96 11.18
N ALA A 50 -7.60 12.23 11.60
CA ALA A 50 -8.12 13.33 10.79
C ALA A 50 -7.37 13.51 9.45
N ASP A 51 -6.12 13.07 9.38
CA ASP A 51 -5.26 13.08 8.20
C ASP A 51 -5.27 11.73 7.43
N ALA A 52 -6.30 10.89 7.63
CA ALA A 52 -6.41 9.56 7.03
C ALA A 52 -6.17 9.54 5.51
N ALA A 53 -6.78 10.47 4.78
CA ALA A 53 -6.62 10.57 3.33
C ALA A 53 -5.14 10.77 2.93
N HIS A 54 -4.44 11.66 3.63
CA HIS A 54 -3.02 11.93 3.37
C HIS A 54 -2.15 10.70 3.65
N ARG A 55 -2.46 9.94 4.71
CA ARG A 55 -1.74 8.69 5.04
C ARG A 55 -2.01 7.57 4.04
N ILE A 56 -3.26 7.44 3.59
CA ILE A 56 -3.64 6.47 2.55
C ILE A 56 -2.92 6.78 1.25
N ASP A 57 -2.83 8.05 0.85
CA ASP A 57 -2.10 8.45 -0.35
C ASP A 57 -0.60 8.17 -0.23
N ALA A 58 0.01 8.43 0.94
CA ALA A 58 1.40 8.07 1.20
C ALA A 58 1.63 6.56 1.13
N ALA A 59 0.74 5.76 1.74
CA ALA A 59 0.81 4.30 1.68
C ALA A 59 0.62 3.77 0.25
N ARG A 60 -0.28 4.39 -0.54
CA ARG A 60 -0.50 4.05 -1.96
C ARG A 60 0.75 4.32 -2.78
N ALA A 61 1.45 5.43 -2.55
CA ALA A 61 2.71 5.72 -3.26
C ALA A 61 3.78 4.65 -2.97
N VAL A 62 3.88 4.19 -1.71
CA VAL A 62 4.78 3.09 -1.32
C VAL A 62 4.38 1.78 -1.99
N ALA A 63 3.10 1.42 -1.94
CA ALA A 63 2.58 0.21 -2.60
C ALA A 63 2.79 0.25 -4.12
N SER A 64 2.55 1.39 -4.77
CA SER A 64 2.70 1.56 -6.22
C SER A 64 4.15 1.36 -6.64
N ARG A 65 5.08 1.97 -5.90
CA ARG A 65 6.52 1.79 -6.13
C ARG A 65 6.94 0.33 -5.96
N TRP A 66 6.55 -0.31 -4.85
CA TRP A 66 6.86 -1.72 -4.62
C TRP A 66 6.27 -2.63 -5.71
N THR A 67 5.04 -2.33 -6.17
CA THR A 67 4.37 -3.08 -7.25
C THR A 67 5.10 -2.91 -8.57
N ALA A 68 5.55 -1.69 -8.91
CA ALA A 68 6.39 -1.44 -10.07
C ALA A 68 7.75 -2.16 -9.98
N ASP A 69 8.39 -2.16 -8.81
CA ASP A 69 9.68 -2.84 -8.61
C ASP A 69 9.54 -4.38 -8.66
N THR A 70 8.37 -4.91 -8.28
CA THR A 70 8.10 -6.37 -8.20
C THR A 70 7.52 -6.94 -9.49
N PHE A 71 6.62 -6.20 -10.14
CA PHE A 71 5.83 -6.66 -11.30
C PHE A 71 5.95 -5.76 -12.52
N GLY A 72 6.57 -4.57 -12.39
CA GLY A 72 6.80 -3.67 -13.51
C GLY A 72 7.54 -4.39 -14.63
N PRO A 73 7.46 -3.82 -15.85
CA PRO A 73 7.73 -4.57 -17.08
C PRO A 73 9.05 -5.30 -16.93
N ALA A 74 9.02 -6.64 -17.05
CA ALA A 74 10.23 -7.39 -17.33
C ALA A 74 10.89 -6.62 -18.48
N ALA A 75 12.00 -5.94 -18.18
CA ALA A 75 12.60 -5.02 -19.12
C ALA A 75 12.76 -5.77 -20.45
N GLY A 76 12.09 -5.25 -21.48
CA GLY A 76 12.32 -5.66 -22.86
C GLY A 76 13.75 -5.34 -23.26
#